data_AF-A0A1B5KVU1-F1
#
_entry.id   AF-A0A1B5KVU1-F1
#
_cell.length_a   1.000
_cell.length_b   1.000
_cell.length_c   1.000
_cell.angle_alpha   90.00
_cell.angle_beta   90.00
_cell.angle_gamma   90.00
#
_symmetry.space_group_name_H-M   'P 1'
#
loop_
_entity.id
_entity.type
_entity.pdbx_description
1 polymer ?
#
loop_
_entity_poly.entity_id
_entity_poly.type
_entity_poly.pdbx_seq_one_letter_code
_entity_poly.pdbx_strand_id
1 'polypeptide(L)'
;MDAELGEKFEDGSVASFRLSVQHYHRFHSPVRGEVASFQSLPGDYYQVDPVALQITEDQEHEMLSKQRLNRPVSPHLEIYKIEQTYLGSSAWMRITGCTLTGAAYAYFACYLVAPAFGWNLDSAAVADAFAGLPFAAKSLVKFALAFPFSFHLLNGVKQLVYDMGIGYKKTTIVKADYYVWLAAAVGGLLVTFGL
;
A
#
# COMPACT_ATOMS: atom_id res chain seq x y z
N MET A 1 1.50 45.39 4.36
CA MET A 1 2.19 45.63 3.08
C MET A 1 3.24 46.69 3.35
N ASP A 2 4.47 46.44 2.91
CA ASP A 2 5.60 47.35 3.08
C ASP A 2 5.50 48.49 2.05
N ALA A 3 5.32 49.73 2.53
CA ALA A 3 5.08 50.89 1.70
C ALA A 3 6.35 51.39 0.99
N GLU A 4 7.54 51.01 1.46
CA GLU A 4 8.81 51.39 0.82
C GLU A 4 9.20 50.46 -0.34
N LEU A 5 8.56 49.29 -0.44
CA LEU A 5 8.91 48.28 -1.44
C LEU A 5 8.43 48.64 -2.86
N GLY A 6 7.41 49.50 -2.98
CA GLY A 6 6.79 49.90 -4.25
C GLY A 6 7.66 50.79 -5.13
N GLU A 7 8.44 51.69 -4.52
CA GLU A 7 9.35 52.60 -5.25
C GLU A 7 10.47 51.85 -5.99
N LYS A 8 10.83 50.63 -5.59
CA LYS A 8 11.88 49.83 -6.25
C LYS A 8 11.47 49.20 -7.57
N PHE A 9 10.17 49.12 -7.84
CA PHE A 9 9.62 48.61 -9.09
C PHE A 9 9.05 49.75 -9.94
N GLU A 10 9.30 50.99 -9.54
CA GLU A 10 9.13 52.17 -10.39
C GLU A 10 10.00 51.94 -11.64
N ASP A 11 9.35 51.89 -12.81
CA ASP A 11 9.92 51.48 -14.11
C ASP A 11 10.36 50.01 -14.29
N GLY A 12 9.98 49.10 -13.38
CA GLY A 12 10.26 47.67 -13.49
C GLY A 12 9.42 46.97 -14.58
N SER A 13 10.04 46.09 -15.38
CA SER A 13 9.31 45.25 -16.34
C SER A 13 8.64 44.06 -15.63
N VAL A 14 7.32 43.90 -15.78
CA VAL A 14 6.57 42.74 -15.27
C VAL A 14 6.46 41.67 -16.36
N ALA A 15 6.86 40.44 -16.05
CA ALA A 15 6.61 39.27 -16.89
C ALA A 15 5.72 38.26 -16.15
N SER A 16 4.57 37.94 -16.72
CA SER A 16 3.64 36.92 -16.24
C SER A 16 3.67 35.73 -17.18
N PHE A 17 4.01 34.56 -16.64
CA PHE A 17 4.10 33.32 -17.40
C PHE A 17 2.94 32.39 -17.03
N ARG A 18 2.05 32.10 -17.98
CA ARG A 18 1.10 30.98 -17.86
C ARG A 18 1.80 29.70 -18.29
N LEU A 19 2.03 28.80 -17.34
CA LEU A 19 2.49 27.45 -17.64
C LEU A 19 1.34 26.70 -18.32
N SER A 20 1.56 26.21 -19.55
CA SER A 20 0.64 25.20 -20.10
C SER A 20 0.71 23.97 -19.20
N VAL A 21 -0.41 23.33 -18.96
CA VAL A 21 -0.47 22.17 -18.06
C VAL A 21 0.33 20.99 -18.63
N GLN A 22 0.63 21.05 -19.95
CA GLN A 22 1.53 20.15 -20.67
C GLN A 22 3.01 20.31 -20.28
N HIS A 23 3.47 21.51 -19.90
CA HIS A 23 4.84 21.78 -19.46
C HIS A 23 4.89 21.87 -17.93
N TYR A 24 4.77 20.71 -17.28
CA TYR A 24 4.98 20.55 -15.85
C TYR A 24 6.42 20.95 -15.47
N HIS A 25 6.59 22.20 -15.05
CA HIS A 25 7.56 22.55 -14.03
C HIS A 25 6.76 22.99 -12.81
N ARG A 26 6.70 22.11 -11.80
CA ARG A 26 5.95 22.33 -10.56
C ARG A 26 6.52 23.56 -9.85
N PHE A 27 5.90 24.72 -10.03
CA PHE A 27 6.27 25.91 -9.28
C PHE A 27 5.72 25.77 -7.85
N HIS A 28 6.61 25.66 -6.88
CA HIS A 28 6.26 25.90 -5.48
C HIS A 28 6.55 27.37 -5.21
N SER A 29 5.51 28.14 -4.92
CA SER A 29 5.68 29.49 -4.38
C SER A 29 5.78 29.36 -2.85
N PRO A 30 6.96 29.56 -2.22
CA PRO A 30 7.12 29.37 -0.78
C PRO A 30 6.48 30.50 0.05
N VAL A 31 5.60 31.30 -0.55
CA VAL A 31 4.95 32.44 0.10
C VAL A 31 3.46 32.17 0.29
N ARG A 32 3.01 32.31 1.55
CA ARG A 32 1.60 32.38 1.92
C ARG A 32 1.18 33.85 1.80
N GLY A 33 0.28 34.16 0.88
CA GLY A 33 -0.23 35.51 0.66
C GLY A 33 -1.69 35.47 0.23
N GLU A 34 -2.39 36.58 0.45
CA GLU A 34 -3.72 36.82 -0.08
C GLU A 34 -3.59 37.63 -1.36
N VAL A 35 -4.29 37.23 -2.42
CA VAL A 35 -4.25 37.98 -3.67
C VAL A 35 -5.00 39.29 -3.46
N ALA A 36 -4.25 40.40 -3.42
CA ALA A 36 -4.81 41.72 -3.13
C ALA A 36 -5.59 42.31 -4.31
N SER A 37 -5.21 41.97 -5.55
CA SER A 37 -5.90 42.42 -6.76
C SER A 37 -5.60 41.52 -7.96
N PHE A 38 -6.55 41.47 -8.89
CA PHE A 38 -6.36 40.92 -10.23
C PHE A 38 -6.66 42.03 -11.24
N GLN A 39 -5.74 42.28 -12.17
CA GLN A 39 -5.92 43.21 -13.26
C GLN A 39 -5.67 42.51 -14.59
N SER A 40 -6.66 42.55 -15.48
CA SER A 40 -6.49 42.11 -16.86
C SER A 40 -5.78 43.22 -17.63
N LEU A 41 -4.62 42.91 -18.22
CA LEU A 41 -3.89 43.83 -19.08
C LEU A 41 -4.20 43.49 -20.55
N PRO A 42 -4.53 44.48 -21.39
CA PRO A 42 -4.70 44.26 -22.82
C PRO A 42 -3.34 43.89 -23.44
N GLY A 43 -3.28 42.78 -24.17
CA GLY A 43 -2.08 42.28 -24.85
C GLY A 43 -2.27 40.89 -25.44
N ASP A 44 -1.35 40.48 -26.29
CA ASP A 44 -1.34 39.15 -26.89
C ASP A 44 -0.63 38.15 -25.97
N TYR A 45 -1.20 36.96 -25.81
CA TYR A 45 -0.55 35.87 -25.09
C TYR A 45 0.47 35.18 -26.01
N TYR A 46 1.75 35.44 -25.77
CA TYR A 46 2.83 34.67 -26.40
C TYR A 46 3.10 33.41 -25.58
N GLN A 47 2.69 32.27 -26.11
CA GLN A 47 2.98 30.96 -25.54
C GLN A 47 3.88 30.19 -26.50
N VAL A 48 4.88 29.48 -25.96
CA VAL A 48 5.79 28.65 -26.76
C VAL A 48 5.09 27.45 -27.41
N ASP A 49 3.90 27.12 -26.91
CA ASP A 49 3.06 26.05 -27.43
C ASP A 49 1.86 26.66 -28.19
N PRO A 50 1.92 26.71 -29.54
CA PRO A 50 0.82 27.24 -30.35
C PRO A 50 -0.45 26.38 -30.28
N VAL A 51 -0.36 25.12 -29.83
CA VAL A 51 -1.53 24.25 -29.65
C VAL A 51 -2.30 24.67 -28.39
N ALA A 52 -1.60 25.04 -27.31
CA ALA A 52 -2.21 25.50 -26.06
C ALA A 52 -3.02 26.80 -26.21
N LEU A 53 -2.72 27.63 -27.21
CA LEU A 53 -3.47 28.86 -27.53
C LEU A 53 -4.76 28.60 -28.32
N GLN A 54 -4.93 27.41 -28.89
CA GLN A 54 -6.00 27.09 -29.85
C GLN A 54 -7.02 26.08 -29.33
N ILE A 55 -6.83 25.54 -28.12
CA ILE A 55 -7.68 24.51 -27.53
C ILE A 55 -8.42 25.03 -26.31
N THR A 56 -9.63 24.51 -26.07
CA THR A 56 -10.38 24.79 -24.85
C THR A 56 -9.80 24.01 -23.66
N GLU A 57 -10.13 24.42 -22.43
CA GLU A 57 -9.71 23.72 -21.22
C GLU A 57 -10.13 22.24 -21.22
N ASP A 58 -11.34 21.93 -21.68
CA ASP A 58 -11.83 20.55 -21.79
C ASP A 58 -11.01 19.71 -22.77
N GLN A 59 -10.64 20.28 -23.92
CA GLN A 59 -9.80 19.62 -24.92
C GLN A 59 -8.39 19.38 -24.39
N GLU A 60 -7.82 20.34 -23.66
CA GLU A 60 -6.53 20.18 -22.98
C GLU A 60 -6.59 19.04 -21.94
N HIS A 61 -7.65 18.99 -21.13
CA HIS A 61 -7.86 17.95 -20.13
C HIS A 61 -7.98 16.54 -20.74
N GLU A 62 -8.69 16.42 -21.86
CA GLU A 62 -8.82 15.16 -22.59
C GLU A 62 -7.47 14.71 -23.17
N MET A 63 -6.72 15.63 -23.79
CA MET A 63 -5.39 15.37 -24.33
C MET A 63 -4.41 14.91 -23.25
N LEU A 64 -4.36 15.60 -22.11
CA LEU A 64 -3.52 15.23 -20.97
C LEU A 64 -3.90 13.86 -20.40
N SER A 65 -5.19 13.54 -20.36
CA SER A 65 -5.66 12.23 -19.90
C SER A 65 -5.21 11.12 -20.85
N LYS A 66 -5.35 11.33 -22.18
CA LYS A 66 -4.80 10.41 -23.20
C LYS A 66 -3.29 10.25 -23.08
N GLN A 67 -2.56 11.34 -22.83
CA GLN A 67 -1.11 11.28 -22.60
C GLN A 67 -0.75 10.49 -21.33
N ARG A 68 -1.50 10.66 -20.23
CA ARG A 68 -1.25 9.93 -18.96
C ARG A 68 -1.42 8.42 -19.11
N LEU A 69 -2.33 7.96 -19.96
CA LEU A 69 -2.51 6.54 -20.26
C LEU A 69 -1.28 5.91 -20.92
N ASN A 70 -0.52 6.69 -21.69
CA ASN A 70 0.68 6.23 -22.39
C ASN A 70 1.97 6.37 -21.56
N ARG A 71 1.89 6.93 -20.34
CA ARG A 71 3.06 7.04 -19.47
C ARG A 71 3.36 5.66 -18.87
N PRO A 72 4.56 5.10 -19.07
CA PRO A 72 4.90 3.82 -18.47
C PRO A 72 4.92 3.96 -16.94
N VAL A 73 4.46 2.91 -16.25
CA VAL A 73 4.65 2.77 -14.81
C VAL A 73 6.10 2.34 -14.59
N SER A 74 6.84 3.09 -13.76
CA SER A 74 8.19 2.69 -13.39
C SER A 74 8.17 1.32 -12.71
N PRO A 75 9.09 0.40 -13.03
CA PRO A 75 9.16 -0.89 -12.36
C PRO A 75 9.31 -0.70 -10.85
N HIS A 76 8.71 -1.59 -10.06
CA HIS A 76 8.59 -1.43 -8.61
C HIS A 76 9.06 -2.69 -7.88
N LEU A 77 8.14 -3.59 -7.52
CA LEU A 77 8.42 -4.87 -6.89
C LEU A 77 9.44 -5.71 -7.68
N GLU A 78 9.48 -5.58 -9.00
CA GLU A 78 10.37 -6.31 -9.90
C GLU A 78 11.85 -5.92 -9.74
N ILE A 79 12.12 -4.69 -9.30
CA ILE A 79 13.49 -4.15 -9.17
C ILE A 79 13.84 -3.80 -7.72
N TYR A 80 12.91 -3.98 -6.78
CA TYR A 80 13.13 -3.63 -5.39
C TYR A 80 13.99 -4.67 -4.69
N LYS A 81 14.95 -4.19 -3.90
CA LYS A 81 15.83 -5.02 -3.08
C LYS A 81 15.03 -5.81 -2.05
N ILE A 82 15.21 -7.14 -2.02
CA ILE A 82 14.45 -8.04 -1.16
C ILE A 82 14.77 -7.85 0.33
N GLU A 83 15.93 -7.27 0.65
CA GLU A 83 16.36 -6.94 2.02
C GLU A 83 15.52 -5.84 2.67
N GLN A 84 14.65 -5.19 1.89
CA GLN A 84 13.70 -4.21 2.39
C GLN A 84 12.55 -4.91 3.10
N THR A 85 12.00 -4.25 4.12
CA THR A 85 11.05 -4.86 5.07
C THR A 85 9.70 -5.26 4.47
N TYR A 86 9.43 -4.92 3.21
CA TYR A 86 8.14 -5.18 2.56
C TYR A 86 7.85 -6.69 2.38
N LEU A 87 8.84 -7.48 1.93
CA LEU A 87 8.65 -8.92 1.65
C LEU A 87 8.91 -9.81 2.87
N GLY A 88 9.43 -9.24 3.95
CA GLY A 88 9.61 -9.94 5.22
C GLY A 88 8.30 -10.06 5.99
N SER A 89 8.33 -9.68 7.26
CA SER A 89 7.18 -9.82 8.14
C SER A 89 5.92 -9.05 7.70
N SER A 90 6.06 -8.01 6.88
CA SER A 90 4.94 -7.19 6.40
C SER A 90 4.05 -7.95 5.40
N ALA A 91 4.59 -8.46 4.30
CA ALA A 91 3.83 -9.26 3.34
C ALA A 91 3.26 -10.53 4.00
N TRP A 92 4.07 -11.20 4.83
CA TRP A 92 3.64 -12.41 5.52
C TRP A 92 2.52 -12.18 6.52
N MET A 93 2.42 -11.00 7.17
CA MET A 93 1.24 -10.64 7.96
C MET A 93 -0.05 -10.79 7.17
N ARG A 94 -0.03 -10.29 5.92
CA ARG A 94 -1.20 -10.32 5.04
C ARG A 94 -1.45 -11.72 4.53
N ILE A 95 -0.41 -12.42 4.07
CA ILE A 95 -0.53 -13.78 3.54
C ILE A 95 -1.09 -14.72 4.63
N THR A 96 -0.56 -14.69 5.85
CA THR A 96 -1.07 -15.55 6.93
C THR A 96 -2.49 -15.17 7.35
N GLY A 97 -2.81 -13.88 7.41
CA GLY A 97 -4.16 -13.39 7.71
C GLY A 97 -5.18 -13.84 6.66
N CYS A 98 -4.89 -13.62 5.37
CA CYS A 98 -5.74 -14.05 4.26
C CYS A 98 -5.88 -15.57 4.21
N THR A 99 -4.82 -16.33 4.49
CA THR A 99 -4.88 -17.80 4.53
C THR A 99 -5.79 -18.28 5.66
N LEU A 100 -5.64 -17.75 6.88
CA LEU A 100 -6.48 -18.14 8.03
C LEU A 100 -7.94 -17.78 7.82
N THR A 101 -8.21 -16.54 7.39
CA THR A 101 -9.56 -16.09 7.09
C THR A 101 -10.14 -16.88 5.93
N GLY A 102 -9.41 -17.04 4.83
CA GLY A 102 -9.85 -17.81 3.67
C GLY A 102 -10.20 -19.26 4.01
N ALA A 103 -9.36 -19.93 4.81
CA ALA A 103 -9.64 -21.29 5.28
C ALA A 103 -10.91 -21.36 6.15
N ALA A 104 -11.10 -20.40 7.06
CA ALA A 104 -12.30 -20.34 7.90
C ALA A 104 -13.56 -20.12 7.06
N TYR A 105 -13.56 -19.12 6.16
CA TYR A 105 -14.70 -18.84 5.29
C TYR A 105 -15.02 -20.01 4.34
N ALA A 106 -13.99 -20.64 3.76
CA ALA A 106 -14.18 -21.82 2.93
C ALA A 106 -14.84 -22.96 3.73
N TYR A 107 -14.36 -23.24 4.94
CA TYR A 107 -14.97 -24.25 5.80
C TYR A 107 -16.43 -23.93 6.13
N PHE A 108 -16.74 -22.71 6.58
CA PHE A 108 -18.11 -22.34 6.94
C PHE A 108 -19.06 -22.32 5.74
N ALA A 109 -18.59 -21.87 4.57
CA ALA A 109 -19.37 -21.91 3.34
C ALA A 109 -19.66 -23.36 2.92
N CYS A 110 -18.66 -24.24 2.94
CA CYS A 110 -18.84 -25.67 2.66
C CYS A 110 -19.78 -26.33 3.66
N TYR A 111 -19.63 -26.01 4.96
CA TYR A 111 -20.50 -26.51 6.02
C TYR A 111 -21.97 -26.10 5.80
N LEU A 112 -22.20 -24.84 5.41
CA LEU A 112 -23.54 -24.31 5.13
C LEU A 112 -24.24 -25.05 3.99
N VAL A 113 -23.51 -25.37 2.91
CA VAL A 113 -24.10 -26.05 1.74
C VAL A 113 -24.08 -27.57 1.86
N ALA A 114 -23.36 -28.14 2.83
CA ALA A 114 -23.17 -29.59 2.99
C ALA A 114 -24.48 -30.40 2.94
N PRO A 115 -25.59 -29.98 3.60
CA PRO A 115 -26.85 -30.73 3.55
C PRO A 115 -27.45 -30.86 2.15
N ALA A 116 -27.26 -29.86 1.28
CA ALA A 116 -27.78 -29.88 -0.09
C ALA A 116 -27.09 -30.94 -0.97
N PHE A 117 -25.87 -31.34 -0.61
CA PHE A 117 -25.08 -32.34 -1.33
C PHE A 117 -24.95 -33.68 -0.59
N GLY A 118 -25.60 -33.80 0.58
CA GLY A 118 -25.46 -34.98 1.45
C GLY A 118 -24.04 -35.16 2.02
N TRP A 119 -23.26 -34.08 2.11
CA TRP A 119 -21.91 -34.11 2.71
C TRP A 119 -21.98 -34.05 4.24
N ASN A 120 -21.14 -34.84 4.91
CA ASN A 120 -20.97 -34.78 6.37
C ASN A 120 -19.72 -33.98 6.69
N LEU A 121 -19.90 -32.73 7.13
CA LEU A 121 -18.83 -31.82 7.55
C LEU A 121 -18.95 -31.41 9.02
N ASP A 122 -19.66 -32.19 9.83
CA ASP A 122 -19.69 -31.99 11.28
C ASP A 122 -18.32 -32.27 11.92
N SER A 123 -18.12 -31.74 13.13
CA SER A 123 -16.84 -31.84 13.82
C SER A 123 -16.39 -33.29 14.06
N ALA A 124 -17.31 -34.25 14.21
CA ALA A 124 -16.95 -35.65 14.41
C ALA A 124 -16.46 -36.29 13.10
N ALA A 125 -17.15 -36.05 11.99
CA ALA A 125 -16.74 -36.52 10.67
C ALA A 125 -15.35 -35.96 10.27
N VAL A 126 -15.12 -34.66 10.51
CA VAL A 126 -13.82 -34.03 10.23
C VAL A 126 -12.72 -34.60 11.11
N ALA A 127 -13.00 -34.82 12.40
CA ALA A 127 -12.04 -35.41 13.33
C ALA A 127 -11.67 -36.85 12.95
N ASP A 128 -12.66 -37.67 12.56
CA ASP A 128 -12.44 -39.06 12.13
C ASP A 128 -11.63 -39.13 10.83
N ALA A 129 -11.99 -38.32 9.83
CA ALA A 129 -11.23 -38.21 8.58
C ALA A 129 -9.78 -37.79 8.84
N PHE A 130 -9.57 -36.81 9.73
CA PHE A 130 -8.24 -36.39 10.12
C PHE A 130 -7.49 -37.48 10.90
N ALA A 131 -8.17 -38.22 11.77
CA ALA A 131 -7.63 -39.35 12.53
C ALA A 131 -7.22 -40.53 11.64
N GLY A 132 -7.79 -40.68 10.44
CA GLY A 132 -7.40 -41.69 9.45
C GLY A 132 -6.07 -41.41 8.74
N LEU A 133 -5.56 -40.17 8.76
CA LEU A 133 -4.36 -39.80 8.02
C LEU A 133 -3.07 -40.44 8.59
N PRO A 134 -2.06 -40.75 7.75
CA PRO A 134 -0.72 -41.10 8.23
C PRO A 134 -0.13 -40.00 9.12
N PHE A 135 0.72 -40.36 10.08
CA PHE A 135 1.34 -39.40 11.02
C PHE A 135 1.94 -38.19 10.30
N ALA A 136 2.73 -38.42 9.24
CA ALA A 136 3.35 -37.35 8.47
C ALA A 136 2.32 -36.39 7.84
N ALA A 137 1.23 -36.91 7.29
CA ALA A 137 0.16 -36.09 6.69
C ALA A 137 -0.57 -35.26 7.76
N LYS A 138 -0.88 -35.87 8.92
CA LYS A 138 -1.47 -35.15 10.06
C LYS A 138 -0.57 -34.02 10.54
N SER A 139 0.71 -34.32 10.74
CA SER A 139 1.70 -33.33 11.20
C SER A 139 1.84 -32.19 10.20
N LEU A 140 1.86 -32.48 8.90
CA LEU A 140 1.94 -31.45 7.86
C LEU A 140 0.70 -30.54 7.87
N VAL A 141 -0.50 -31.11 7.91
CA VAL A 141 -1.74 -30.32 7.94
C VAL A 141 -1.83 -29.48 9.21
N LYS A 142 -1.50 -30.05 10.38
CA LYS A 142 -1.45 -29.29 11.65
C LYS A 142 -0.45 -28.16 11.58
N PHE A 143 0.76 -28.39 11.08
CA PHE A 143 1.77 -27.34 10.97
C PHE A 143 1.39 -26.27 9.95
N ALA A 144 0.80 -26.66 8.81
CA ALA A 144 0.34 -25.73 7.79
C ALA A 144 -0.75 -24.77 8.28
N LEU A 145 -1.53 -25.16 9.31
CA LEU A 145 -2.49 -24.29 9.99
C LEU A 145 -1.90 -23.57 11.21
N ALA A 146 -1.06 -24.25 11.98
CA ALA A 146 -0.46 -23.73 13.21
C ALA A 146 0.57 -22.63 12.93
N PHE A 147 1.45 -22.82 11.93
CA PHE A 147 2.46 -21.84 11.57
C PHE A 147 1.86 -20.47 11.19
N PRO A 148 0.91 -20.35 10.23
CA PRO A 148 0.34 -19.06 9.90
C PRO A 148 -0.41 -18.43 11.08
N PHE A 149 -1.06 -19.24 11.93
CA PHE A 149 -1.68 -18.75 13.17
C PHE A 149 -0.64 -18.14 14.12
N SER A 150 0.40 -18.88 14.48
CA SER A 150 1.47 -18.41 15.36
C SER A 150 2.18 -17.18 14.80
N PHE A 151 2.47 -17.19 13.49
CA PHE A 151 3.08 -16.05 12.82
C PHE A 151 2.19 -14.80 12.87
N HIS A 152 0.92 -14.93 12.47
CA HIS A 152 -0.01 -13.80 12.42
C HIS A 152 -0.21 -13.19 13.82
N LEU A 153 -0.36 -14.04 14.84
CA LEU A 153 -0.51 -13.61 16.23
C LEU A 153 0.73 -12.84 16.73
N LEU A 154 1.92 -13.45 16.63
CA LEU A 154 3.16 -12.87 17.16
C LEU A 154 3.56 -11.60 16.40
N ASN A 155 3.47 -11.65 15.07
CA ASN A 155 3.72 -10.47 14.27
C ASN A 155 2.66 -9.39 14.53
N GLY A 156 1.43 -9.77 14.92
CA GLY A 156 0.34 -8.85 15.23
C GLY A 156 0.66 -8.05 16.48
N VAL A 157 1.17 -8.71 17.52
CA VAL A 157 1.72 -8.06 18.70
C VAL A 157 2.83 -7.08 18.32
N LYS A 158 3.77 -7.48 17.45
CA LYS A 158 4.82 -6.57 16.97
C LYS A 158 4.25 -5.32 16.29
N GLN A 159 3.21 -5.48 15.45
CA GLN A 159 2.57 -4.34 14.79
C GLN A 159 1.85 -3.43 15.80
N LEU A 160 1.16 -3.98 16.79
CA LEU A 160 0.56 -3.19 17.86
C LEU A 160 1.61 -2.38 18.64
N VAL A 161 2.80 -2.94 18.88
CA VAL A 161 3.94 -2.20 19.47
C VAL A 161 4.41 -1.07 18.53
N TYR A 162 4.42 -1.28 17.23
CA TYR A 162 4.74 -0.24 16.25
C TYR A 162 3.65 0.85 16.20
N ASP A 163 2.38 0.50 16.35
CA ASP A 163 1.28 1.46 16.42
C ASP A 163 1.40 2.38 17.66
N MET A 164 2.08 1.92 18.72
CA MET A 164 2.44 2.73 19.88
C MET A 164 3.65 3.67 19.65
N GLY A 165 4.23 3.71 18.45
CA GLY A 165 5.41 4.53 18.14
C GLY A 165 6.74 3.91 18.60
N ILE A 166 6.77 2.64 19.00
CA ILE A 166 7.94 1.99 19.60
C ILE A 166 8.67 1.12 18.57
N GLY A 167 10.01 1.13 18.58
CA GLY A 167 10.80 0.13 17.85
C GLY A 167 11.16 0.44 16.40
N TYR A 168 11.00 1.68 15.93
CA TYR A 168 11.26 2.12 14.55
C TYR A 168 12.74 2.22 14.14
N LYS A 169 13.69 1.95 15.05
CA LYS A 169 15.11 1.88 14.67
C LYS A 169 15.31 0.70 13.72
N LYS A 170 16.03 0.89 12.61
CA LYS A 170 16.30 -0.16 11.61
C LYS A 170 16.84 -1.45 12.24
N THR A 171 17.79 -1.35 13.17
CA THR A 171 18.36 -2.50 13.87
C THR A 171 17.33 -3.24 14.73
N THR A 172 16.40 -2.52 15.35
CA THR A 172 15.29 -3.09 16.11
C THR A 172 14.31 -3.80 15.19
N ILE A 173 13.94 -3.20 14.06
CA ILE A 173 13.03 -3.80 13.07
C ILE A 173 13.60 -5.13 12.56
N VAL A 174 14.87 -5.13 12.14
CA VAL A 174 15.52 -6.35 11.64
C VAL A 174 15.54 -7.46 12.70
N LYS A 175 15.89 -7.14 13.96
CA LYS A 175 15.89 -8.12 15.05
C LYS A 175 14.48 -8.64 15.35
N ALA A 176 13.49 -7.76 15.40
CA ALA A 176 12.12 -8.13 15.65
C ALA A 176 11.58 -9.08 14.56
N ASP A 177 11.93 -8.84 13.30
CA ASP A 177 11.57 -9.74 12.21
C ASP A 177 12.17 -11.14 12.39
N TYR A 178 13.47 -11.26 12.70
CA TYR A 178 14.09 -12.56 12.99
C TYR A 178 13.42 -13.27 14.18
N TYR A 179 13.10 -12.54 15.25
CA TYR A 179 12.44 -13.12 16.42
C TYR A 179 11.02 -13.59 16.12
N VAL A 180 10.25 -12.84 15.32
CA VAL A 180 8.91 -13.27 14.88
C VAL A 180 9.00 -14.56 14.08
N TRP A 181 9.92 -14.67 13.12
CA TRP A 181 10.10 -15.88 12.32
C TRP A 181 10.45 -17.10 13.18
N LEU A 182 11.44 -16.95 14.07
CA LEU A 182 11.87 -18.03 14.97
C LEU A 182 10.73 -18.44 15.93
N ALA A 183 10.12 -17.47 16.60
CA ALA A 183 9.06 -17.73 17.56
C ALA A 183 7.81 -18.31 16.91
N ALA A 184 7.48 -17.90 15.67
CA ALA A 184 6.37 -18.47 14.91
C ALA A 184 6.64 -19.91 14.48
N ALA A 185 7.87 -20.24 14.06
CA ALA A 185 8.25 -21.61 13.72
C ALA A 185 8.19 -22.52 14.95
N VAL A 186 8.78 -22.09 16.08
CA VAL A 186 8.73 -22.83 17.34
C VAL A 186 7.29 -22.96 17.84
N GLY A 187 6.54 -21.85 17.92
CA GLY A 187 5.14 -21.86 18.33
C GLY A 187 4.26 -22.75 17.45
N GLY A 188 4.46 -22.70 16.13
CA GLY A 188 3.75 -23.57 15.20
C GLY A 188 4.04 -25.05 15.44
N LEU A 189 5.30 -25.42 15.76
CA LEU A 189 5.68 -26.78 16.12
C LEU A 189 5.07 -27.20 17.47
N LEU A 190 5.11 -26.34 18.49
CA LEU A 190 4.50 -26.62 19.80
C LEU A 190 2.99 -26.88 19.66
N VAL A 191 2.27 -26.03 18.93
CA VAL A 191 0.84 -26.20 18.65
C VAL A 191 0.59 -27.48 17.83
N THR A 192 1.48 -27.81 16.89
CA THR A 192 1.37 -29.02 16.06
C THR A 192 1.49 -30.30 16.88
N PHE A 193 2.38 -30.35 17.87
CA PHE A 193 2.68 -31.56 18.62
C PHE A 193 2.12 -31.58 20.05
N GLY A 194 1.54 -30.47 20.52
CA GLY A 194 0.98 -30.36 21.87
C GLY A 194 2.05 -30.41 22.96
N LEU A 195 3.23 -29.84 22.68
CA LEU A 195 4.39 -29.78 23.58
C LEU A 195 4.37 -28.52 24.45
#